data_AF-A0A3B0Z3L2-F1
#
_entry.id   AF-A0A3B0Z3L2-F1
#
_cell.length_a   1.000
_cell.length_b   1.000
_cell.length_c   1.000
_cell.angle_alpha   90.00
_cell.angle_beta   90.00
_cell.angle_gamma   90.00
#
_symmetry.space_group_name_H-M   'P 1'
#
loop_
_entity.id
_entity.type
_entity.pdbx_description
1 polymer ?
#
loop_
_entity_poly.entity_id
_entity_poly.type
_entity_poly.pdbx_seq_one_letter_code
_entity_poly.pdbx_strand_id
1 'polypeptide(L)' 'MSIQQKPNVGSWYINLTGQLLKVWAVSYSGSTLSKVVIEYLSGSRVVIDIDQWDLLDLEVNFEKIARRRKVEESQR' A
#
# COMPACT_ATOMS: atom_id res chain seq x y z
N MET A 1 1.14 -9.20 12.72
CA MET A 1 1.51 -7.85 13.20
C MET A 1 1.65 -6.97 11.98
N SER A 2 0.59 -6.26 11.62
CA SER A 2 0.63 -5.31 10.52
C SER A 2 1.29 -4.04 11.01
N ILE A 3 2.41 -3.67 10.41
CA ILE A 3 3.06 -2.40 10.71
C ILE A 3 2.21 -1.34 10.01
N GLN A 4 1.47 -0.54 10.78
CA GLN A 4 0.67 0.57 10.25
C GLN A 4 1.62 1.55 9.53
N GLN A 5 1.55 1.59 8.21
CA GLN A 5 2.44 2.41 7.39
C GLN A 5 1.87 3.80 7.23
N LYS A 6 2.69 4.83 7.46
CA LYS A 6 2.28 6.21 7.13
C LYS A 6 2.29 6.38 5.60
N PRO A 7 1.22 6.91 4.97
CA PRO A 7 1.20 7.10 3.53
C PRO A 7 2.24 8.14 3.13
N ASN A 8 3.22 7.69 2.33
CA ASN A 8 4.28 8.53 1.80
C ASN A 8 4.12 8.68 0.28
N VAL A 9 3.90 9.92 -0.18
CA VAL A 9 3.72 10.24 -1.60
C VAL A 9 4.91 9.77 -2.43
N GLY A 10 4.62 9.13 -3.56
CA GLY A 10 5.62 8.55 -4.45
C GLY A 10 6.09 7.15 -4.04
N SER A 11 5.80 6.71 -2.81
CA SER A 11 6.15 5.37 -2.34
C SER A 11 5.16 4.32 -2.85
N TRP A 12 5.68 3.11 -3.05
CA TRP A 12 4.94 1.95 -3.50
C TRP A 12 4.72 0.97 -2.34
N TYR A 13 3.55 0.34 -2.34
CA TYR A 13 3.11 -0.60 -1.32
C TYR A 13 2.41 -1.79 -1.95
N ILE A 14 2.51 -2.94 -1.30
CA ILE A 14 1.75 -4.14 -1.65
C ILE A 14 0.75 -4.41 -0.53
N ASN A 15 -0.52 -4.58 -0.88
CA ASN A 15 -1.55 -5.01 0.07
C ASN A 15 -1.55 -6.55 0.20
N LEU A 16 -2.34 -7.09 1.13
CA LEU A 16 -2.41 -8.54 1.34
C LEU A 16 -2.88 -9.36 0.13
N THR A 17 -3.65 -8.76 -0.79
CA THR A 17 -4.06 -9.44 -2.02
C THR A 17 -2.93 -9.49 -3.06
N GLY A 18 -1.77 -8.92 -2.76
CA GLY A 18 -0.61 -8.88 -3.65
C GLY A 18 -0.71 -7.80 -4.73
N GLN A 19 -1.68 -6.89 -4.63
CA GLN A 19 -1.83 -5.78 -5.55
C GLN A 19 -0.84 -4.68 -5.20
N LEU A 20 -0.19 -4.16 -6.24
CA LEU A 20 0.75 -3.06 -6.11
C LEU A 20 0.03 -1.72 -6.30
N LEU A 21 0.24 -0.83 -5.35
CA LEU A 21 -0.31 0.52 -5.36
C LEU A 21 0.75 1.56 -5.01
N LYS A 22 0.64 2.74 -5.60
CA LYS A 22 1.47 3.91 -5.33
C LYS A 22 0.64 4.94 -4.59
N VAL A 23 1.21 5.58 -3.58
CA VAL A 23 0.59 6.79 -3.01
C VAL A 23 0.85 7.94 -3.97
N TRP A 24 -0.20 8.43 -4.61
CA TRP A 24 -0.12 9.51 -5.58
C TRP A 24 -0.22 10.88 -4.91
N ALA A 25 -1.09 11.02 -3.92
CA ALA A 25 -1.23 12.24 -3.13
C ALA A 25 -1.83 11.95 -1.76
N VAL A 26 -1.71 12.92 -0.86
CA VAL A 26 -2.39 12.94 0.44
C VAL A 26 -3.09 14.28 0.62
N SER A 27 -4.21 14.28 1.32
CA SER A 27 -4.96 15.48 1.65
C SER A 27 -5.07 15.63 3.17
N TYR A 28 -4.91 16.86 3.63
CA TYR A 28 -5.02 17.23 5.03
C TYR A 28 -6.27 18.09 5.24
N SER A 29 -6.99 17.81 6.33
CA SER A 29 -8.00 18.70 6.87
C SER A 29 -7.39 19.39 8.10
N GLY A 30 -7.04 20.67 7.94
CA GLY A 30 -6.18 21.36 8.90
C GLY A 30 -4.80 20.69 8.98
N SER A 31 -4.42 20.25 10.19
CA SER A 31 -3.18 19.53 10.45
C SER A 31 -3.32 18.00 10.43
N THR A 32 -4.53 17.47 10.19
CA THR A 32 -4.81 16.03 10.26
C THR A 32 -4.89 15.43 8.86
N LEU A 33 -4.13 14.34 8.64
CA LEU A 33 -4.22 13.56 7.42
C LEU A 33 -5.63 12.97 7.29
N SER A 34 -6.32 13.29 6.20
CA SER A 34 -7.75 12.95 6.04
C SER A 34 -7.99 11.96 4.91
N LYS A 35 -7.29 12.10 3.78
CA LYS A 35 -7.47 11.24 2.60
C LYS A 35 -6.13 10.89 1.96
N VAL A 36 -6.09 9.73 1.31
CA VAL A 36 -4.97 9.27 0.50
C VAL A 36 -5.48 8.97 -0.91
N VAL A 37 -4.76 9.44 -1.91
CA VAL A 37 -4.98 9.04 -3.31
C VAL A 37 -3.99 7.94 -3.62
N ILE A 38 -4.50 6.77 -3.99
CA ILE A 38 -3.67 5.64 -4.43
C ILE A 38 -3.86 5.43 -5.94
N GLU A 39 -2.79 5.04 -6.60
CA GLU A 39 -2.76 4.66 -8.01
C GLU A 39 -2.35 3.19 -8.11
N TYR A 40 -3.20 2.36 -8.68
CA TYR A 40 -2.87 0.97 -8.96
C TYR A 40 -2.00 0.85 -10.22
N LEU A 41 -1.34 -0.30 -10.40
CA LEU A 41 -0.57 -0.59 -11.61
C LEU A 41 -1.36 -0.46 -12.92
N SER A 42 -2.67 -0.68 -12.88
CA SER A 42 -3.57 -0.47 -14.03
C SER A 42 -3.70 1.00 -14.44
N GLY A 43 -3.18 1.93 -13.63
CA GLY A 43 -3.35 3.38 -13.79
C GLY A 43 -4.63 3.92 -13.17
N SER A 44 -5.49 3.07 -12.59
CA SER A 44 -6.69 3.54 -11.89
C SER A 44 -6.31 4.24 -10.58
N ARG A 45 -6.95 5.39 -10.34
CA ARG A 45 -6.79 6.16 -9.11
C ARG A 45 -8.04 6.09 -8.26
N VAL A 46 -7.87 5.86 -6.98
CA VAL A 46 -8.96 5.90 -6.00
C VAL A 46 -8.56 6.76 -4.82
N VAL A 47 -9.56 7.45 -4.25
CA VAL A 47 -9.41 8.24 -3.03
C VAL A 47 -9.97 7.41 -1.89
N ILE A 48 -9.17 7.20 -0.86
CA ILE A 48 -9.55 6.48 0.35
C ILE A 48 -9.34 7.37 1.58
N ASP A 49 -10.12 7.16 2.63
CA ASP A 49 -9.84 7.76 3.93
C ASP A 49 -8.74 7.03 4.70
N ILE A 50 -8.38 7.60 5.85
CA ILE A 50 -7.34 7.05 6.69
C ILE A 50 -7.74 5.71 7.30
N ASP A 51 -9.03 5.53 7.62
CA ASP A 51 -9.54 4.27 8.17
C ASP A 51 -9.39 3.14 7.13
N GLN A 52 -9.74 3.41 5.87
CA GLN A 52 -9.52 2.50 4.75
C GLN A 52 -8.05 2.24 4.48
N TRP A 53 -7.19 3.26 4.57
CA TRP A 53 -5.74 3.11 4.41
C TRP A 53 -5.16 2.16 5.47
N ASP A 54 -5.57 2.31 6.71
CA ASP A 54 -5.10 1.50 7.84
C ASP A 54 -5.50 0.03 7.70
N LEU A 55 -6.59 -0.25 7.00
CA LEU A 55 -7.07 -1.61 6.71
C LEU A 55 -6.36 -2.30 5.53
N LEU A 56 -5.51 -1.60 4.77
CA LEU A 56 -4.87 -2.19 3.60
C LEU A 56 -3.75 -3.19 3.93
N ASP A 57 -3.33 -3.30 5.20
CA ASP A 57 -2.29 -4.22 5.67
C ASP A 57 -1.07 -4.25 4.73
N LEU A 58 -0.37 -3.12 4.69
CA LEU A 58 0.65 -2.83 3.68
C LEU A 58 2.04 -3.37 4.06
N GLU A 59 2.69 -4.04 3.11
CA GLU A 59 4.11 -4.38 3.19
C GLU A 59 4.95 -3.45 2.28
N VAL A 60 6.07 -2.93 2.81
CA VAL A 60 6.95 -1.95 2.13
C VAL A 60 8.22 -2.61 1.56
N ASN A 61 8.45 -3.89 1.83
CA ASN A 61 9.73 -4.54 1.55
C ASN A 61 9.64 -5.51 0.36
N PHE A 62 9.75 -4.95 -0.85
CA PHE A 62 9.74 -5.69 -2.11
C PHE A 62 10.72 -6.87 -2.15
N GLU A 63 11.92 -6.71 -1.57
CA GLU A 63 12.93 -7.77 -1.49
C GLU A 63 12.45 -8.97 -0.67
N LYS A 64 11.76 -8.73 0.45
CA LYS A 64 11.19 -9.81 1.27
C LYS A 64 10.00 -10.48 0.59
N ILE A 65 9.16 -9.71 -0.08
CA ILE A 65 7.97 -10.21 -0.78
C ILE A 65 8.38 -11.08 -1.98
N ALA A 66 9.34 -10.63 -2.78
CA ALA A 66 9.87 -11.39 -3.91
C ALA A 66 10.52 -12.72 -3.47
N ARG A 67 11.17 -12.74 -2.29
CA ARG A 67 11.74 -13.96 -1.72
C ARG A 67 10.68 -14.94 -1.19
N ARG A 68 9.60 -14.46 -0.57
CA ARG A 68 8.51 -15.34 -0.08
C ARG A 68 7.81 -16.09 -1.21
N ARG A 69 7.45 -15.41 -2.31
CA ARG A 69 6.77 -16.07 -3.44
C ARG A 69 7.59 -17.20 -4.06
N LYS A 70 8.91 -17.02 -4.23
CA LYS A 70 9.78 -18.07 -4.77
C LYS A 70 9.80 -19.33 -3.90
N VAL A 71 9.67 -19.19 -2.58
CA VAL A 71 9.64 -20.32 -1.66
C VAL A 71 8.29 -21.06 -1.75
N GLU A 72 7.18 -20.32 -1.86
CA GLU A 72 5.84 -20.92 -1.99
C GLU A 72 5.63 -21.62 -3.34
N GLU A 73 6.18 -21.07 -4.44
CA GLU A 73 6.13 -21.66 -5.77
C GLU A 73 7.02 -22.90 -5.91
N SER A 74 8.11 -23.01 -5.14
CA SER A 74 9.01 -24.17 -5.17
C SER A 74 8.49 -25.37 -4.35
N GLN A 75 7.38 -25.20 -3.63
CA GLN A 75 6.74 -26.25 -2.82
C GLN A 75 5.45 -26.80 -3.46
N ARG A 76 5.14 -26.39 -4.70
CA ARG A 76 4.08 -26.94 -5.55
C ARG A 76 4.67 -27.80 -6.67
#